data_AF-A0A8H9L579-F1
#
_entry.id   AF-A0A8H9L579-F1
#
_cell.length_a   1.000
_cell.length_b   1.000
_cell.length_c   1.000
_cell.angle_alpha   90.00
_cell.angle_beta   90.00
_cell.angle_gamma   90.00
#
_symmetry.space_group_name_H-M   'P 1'
#
loop_
_entity.id
_entity.type
_entity.pdbx_description
1 polymer ?
#
loop_
_entity_poly.entity_id
_entity_poly.type
_entity_poly.pdbx_seq_one_letter_code
_entity_poly.pdbx_strand_id
1 'polypeptide(L)'
;MSLTYPSPAHLDTDESHALIVGDVAVERVKSLVAVMRGIDDATAEQLLLDVAHRAGLPLWAVSDQVLGTVTAQVAQAGLTPEVLDAALASVAPAHQLHRPAA
;
A
#
# COMPACT_ATOMS: atom_id res chain seq x y z
N MET A 1 33.66 39.11 -11.13
CA MET A 1 33.70 37.63 -11.10
C MET A 1 32.54 37.17 -10.25
N SER A 2 31.43 36.79 -10.88
CA SER A 2 30.22 36.34 -10.18
C SER A 2 30.20 34.82 -10.16
N LEU A 3 30.18 34.23 -8.96
CA LEU A 3 30.02 32.80 -8.77
C LEU A 3 28.55 32.45 -8.99
N THR A 4 28.24 31.92 -10.17
CA THR A 4 26.96 31.27 -10.46
C THR A 4 26.93 29.96 -9.67
N TYR A 5 26.17 29.92 -8.59
CA TYR A 5 25.79 28.65 -7.97
C TYR A 5 24.82 27.94 -8.92
N PRO A 6 25.04 26.66 -9.26
CA PRO A 6 24.00 25.87 -9.88
C PRO A 6 22.82 25.78 -8.89
N SER A 7 21.67 26.29 -9.32
CA SER A 7 20.40 26.08 -8.61
C SER A 7 20.23 24.59 -8.39
N PRO A 8 20.06 24.11 -7.14
CA PRO A 8 19.82 22.71 -6.89
C PRO A 8 18.56 22.34 -7.66
N ALA A 9 18.70 21.29 -8.46
CA ALA A 9 17.67 20.71 -9.28
C ALA A 9 16.31 20.78 -8.60
N HIS A 10 15.30 21.13 -9.38
CA HIS A 10 13.90 20.86 -9.15
C HIS A 10 13.77 19.34 -9.00
N LEU A 11 14.11 18.81 -7.83
CA LEU A 11 13.85 17.44 -7.47
C LEU A 11 12.33 17.36 -7.36
N ASP A 12 11.77 16.67 -8.34
CA ASP A 12 10.39 16.21 -8.41
C ASP A 12 9.86 15.93 -7.00
N THR A 13 9.12 16.92 -6.47
CA THR A 13 8.56 16.85 -5.14
C THR A 13 7.45 15.78 -5.12
N ASP A 14 6.80 15.53 -6.26
CA ASP A 14 5.81 14.48 -6.45
C ASP A 14 6.40 13.06 -6.35
N GLU A 15 7.53 12.77 -6.99
CA GLU A 15 8.12 11.42 -6.94
C GLU A 15 8.70 11.09 -5.56
N SER A 16 9.31 12.08 -4.91
CA SER A 16 9.85 11.91 -3.55
C SER A 16 8.71 11.71 -2.52
N HIS A 17 7.58 12.40 -2.70
CA HIS A 17 6.41 12.23 -1.85
C HIS A 17 5.73 10.89 -2.10
N ALA A 18 5.65 10.42 -3.34
CA ALA A 18 5.13 9.10 -3.68
C ALA A 18 5.98 7.96 -3.09
N LEU A 19 7.31 8.11 -3.09
CA LEU A 19 8.23 7.15 -2.45
C LEU A 19 8.03 7.10 -0.93
N ILE A 20 7.99 8.26 -0.27
CA ILE A 20 7.80 8.34 1.19
C ILE A 20 6.41 7.82 1.60
N VAL A 21 5.36 8.17 0.86
CA VAL A 21 3.99 7.70 1.15
C VAL A 21 3.86 6.20 0.87
N GLY A 22 4.51 5.70 -0.19
CA GLY A 22 4.56 4.28 -0.53
C GLY A 22 5.18 3.44 0.59
N ASP A 23 6.35 3.84 1.10
CA ASP A 23 7.03 3.12 2.18
C ASP A 23 6.22 3.13 3.48
N VAL A 24 5.55 4.24 3.81
CA VAL A 24 4.70 4.32 5.01
C VAL A 24 3.47 3.40 4.91
N ALA A 25 2.85 3.30 3.72
CA ALA A 25 1.71 2.41 3.53
C ALA A 25 2.14 0.94 3.66
N VAL A 26 3.29 0.57 3.08
CA VAL A 26 3.85 -0.79 3.15
C VAL A 26 4.12 -1.19 4.60
N GLU A 27 4.84 -0.37 5.37
CA GLU A 27 5.16 -0.69 6.76
C GLU A 27 3.93 -0.79 7.65
N ARG A 28 2.91 0.06 7.42
CA ARG A 28 1.65 0.00 8.16
C ARG A 28 0.87 -1.28 7.87
N VAL A 29 0.73 -1.65 6.60
CA VAL A 29 0.01 -2.86 6.22
C VAL A 29 0.76 -4.10 6.70
N LYS A 30 2.09 -4.13 6.59
CA LYS A 30 2.93 -5.22 7.12
C LYS A 30 2.74 -5.40 8.63
N SER A 31 2.82 -4.31 9.39
CA SER A 31 2.56 -4.34 10.85
C SER A 31 1.17 -4.86 11.18
N LEU A 32 0.16 -4.43 10.40
CA LEU A 32 -1.23 -4.84 10.59
C LEU A 32 -1.40 -6.34 10.30
N VAL A 33 -0.79 -6.86 9.23
CA VAL A 33 -0.79 -8.29 8.92
C VAL A 33 -0.08 -9.10 10.00
N ALA A 34 1.10 -8.67 10.45
CA ALA A 34 1.87 -9.33 11.48
C ALA A 34 1.07 -9.46 12.79
N VAL A 35 0.48 -8.35 13.26
CA VAL A 35 -0.31 -8.33 14.49
C VAL A 35 -1.59 -9.16 14.36
N MET A 36 -2.35 -8.98 13.28
CA MET A 36 -3.67 -9.62 13.13
C MET A 36 -3.58 -11.12 12.89
N ARG A 37 -2.47 -11.61 12.33
CA ARG A 37 -2.25 -13.04 12.08
C ARG A 37 -1.30 -13.70 13.09
N GLY A 38 -0.69 -12.93 14.00
CA GLY A 38 0.26 -13.44 14.97
C GLY A 38 1.53 -14.02 14.33
N ILE A 39 2.00 -13.41 13.24
CA ILE A 39 3.18 -13.83 12.49
C ILE A 39 4.29 -12.78 12.58
N ASP A 40 5.54 -13.18 12.29
CA ASP A 40 6.66 -12.25 12.26
C ASP A 40 6.64 -11.34 11.01
N ASP A 41 7.45 -10.28 11.08
CA ASP A 41 7.54 -9.22 10.06
C ASP A 41 7.95 -9.77 8.69
N ALA A 42 8.91 -10.71 8.64
CA ALA A 42 9.40 -11.30 7.41
C ALA A 42 8.31 -12.15 6.72
N THR A 43 7.54 -12.89 7.51
CA THR A 43 6.41 -13.68 7.01
C THR A 43 5.28 -12.77 6.52
N ALA A 44 5.03 -11.65 7.21
CA ALA A 44 4.06 -10.65 6.77
C ALA A 44 4.48 -9.97 5.45
N GLU A 45 5.76 -9.61 5.32
CA GLU A 45 6.32 -9.06 4.09
C GLU A 45 6.17 -10.04 2.91
N GLN A 46 6.55 -11.31 3.12
CA GLN A 46 6.42 -12.33 2.07
C GLN A 46 4.97 -12.52 1.63
N LEU A 47 4.01 -12.50 2.56
CA LEU A 47 2.60 -12.58 2.23
C LEU A 47 2.15 -11.42 1.34
N LEU A 48 2.57 -10.19 1.65
CA LEU A 48 2.24 -9.01 0.85
C LEU A 48 2.91 -9.05 -0.53
N LEU A 49 4.15 -9.53 -0.62
CA LEU A 49 4.83 -9.77 -1.89
C LEU A 49 4.10 -10.81 -2.74
N ASP A 50 3.60 -11.89 -2.14
CA ASP A 50 2.82 -12.90 -2.84
C ASP A 50 1.49 -12.32 -3.36
N VAL A 51 0.81 -11.48 -2.58
CA VAL A 51 -0.40 -10.76 -3.02
C VAL A 51 -0.08 -9.83 -4.19
N ALA A 52 1.00 -9.04 -4.08
CA ALA A 52 1.47 -8.15 -5.13
C ALA A 52 1.80 -8.89 -6.42
N HIS A 53 2.49 -10.03 -6.31
CA HIS A 53 2.81 -10.88 -7.44
C HIS A 53 1.55 -11.44 -8.12
N ARG A 54 0.59 -11.98 -7.34
CA ARG A 54 -0.67 -12.50 -7.88
C ARG A 54 -1.52 -11.41 -8.54
N ALA A 55 -1.52 -10.21 -7.99
CA ALA A 55 -2.27 -9.07 -8.53
C ALA A 55 -1.55 -8.39 -9.72
N GLY A 56 -0.26 -8.66 -9.93
CA GLY A 56 0.55 -7.97 -10.94
C GLY A 56 0.77 -6.48 -10.60
N LEU A 57 0.84 -6.15 -9.30
CA LEU A 57 0.96 -4.77 -8.81
C LEU A 57 2.26 -4.58 -8.02
N PRO A 58 2.80 -3.35 -7.96
CA PRO A 58 3.89 -3.06 -7.04
C PRO A 58 3.39 -3.08 -5.58
N LEU A 59 4.27 -3.44 -4.65
CA LEU A 59 3.95 -3.63 -3.23
C LEU A 59 3.31 -2.39 -2.58
N TRP A 60 3.77 -1.19 -2.94
CA TRP A 60 3.20 0.06 -2.44
C TRP A 60 1.74 0.24 -2.86
N ALA A 61 1.37 -0.14 -4.10
CA ALA A 61 0.00 0.00 -4.61
C ALA A 61 -0.94 -1.01 -3.95
N VAL A 62 -0.45 -2.23 -3.70
CA VAL A 62 -1.18 -3.22 -2.90
C VAL A 62 -1.42 -2.69 -1.49
N SER A 63 -0.39 -2.15 -0.86
CA SER A 63 -0.48 -1.66 0.52
C SER A 63 -1.42 -0.46 0.63
N ASP A 64 -1.42 0.44 -0.34
CA ASP A 64 -2.37 1.54 -0.41
C ASP A 64 -3.82 1.05 -0.55
N GLN A 65 -4.10 0.09 -1.44
CA GLN A 65 -5.44 -0.50 -1.60
C GLN A 65 -5.92 -1.22 -0.33
N VAL A 66 -5.04 -2.00 0.30
CA VAL A 66 -5.36 -2.70 1.55
C VAL A 66 -5.65 -1.70 2.65
N LEU A 67 -4.79 -0.69 2.82
CA LEU A 67 -4.97 0.32 3.86
C LEU A 67 -6.26 1.14 3.63
N GLY A 68 -6.57 1.51 2.39
CA GLY A 68 -7.81 2.19 2.03
C GLY A 68 -9.05 1.35 2.34
N THR A 69 -9.03 0.06 1.97
CA THR A 69 -10.13 -0.88 2.23
C THR A 69 -10.34 -1.12 3.71
N VAL A 70 -9.26 -1.37 4.46
CA VAL A 70 -9.30 -1.52 5.92
C VAL A 70 -9.86 -0.25 6.57
N THR A 71 -9.36 0.93 6.19
CA THR A 71 -9.83 2.20 6.76
C THR A 71 -11.33 2.41 6.50
N ALA A 72 -11.82 2.07 5.30
CA ALA A 72 -13.24 2.19 4.96
C ALA A 72 -14.14 1.22 5.75
N GLN A 73 -13.64 0.03 6.08
CA GLN A 73 -14.40 -1.01 6.79
C GLN A 73 -14.30 -0.91 8.32
N VAL A 74 -13.19 -0.41 8.85
CA VAL A 74 -12.98 -0.24 10.31
C VAL A 74 -14.04 0.67 10.92
N ALA A 75 -14.49 1.70 10.19
CA ALA A 75 -15.57 2.58 10.64
C ALA A 75 -16.92 1.86 10.86
N GLN A 76 -17.12 0.70 10.23
CA GLN A 76 -18.39 -0.04 10.25
C GLN A 76 -18.34 -1.26 11.18
N ALA A 77 -17.23 -2.00 11.17
CA ALA A 77 -17.12 -3.30 11.84
C ALA A 77 -15.94 -3.41 12.82
N GLY A 78 -15.09 -2.37 12.92
CA GLY A 78 -13.82 -2.43 13.63
C GLY A 78 -12.74 -3.17 12.85
N LEU A 79 -11.52 -3.23 13.41
CA LEU A 79 -10.41 -3.97 12.81
C LEU A 79 -10.46 -5.43 13.28
N THR A 80 -10.90 -6.34 12.40
CA THR A 80 -10.93 -7.78 12.66
C THR A 80 -10.09 -8.56 11.64
N PRO A 81 -9.68 -9.80 11.93
CA PRO A 81 -8.94 -10.62 10.96
C PRO A 81 -9.70 -10.79 9.64
N GLU A 82 -11.03 -10.89 9.70
CA GLU A 82 -11.89 -11.04 8.52
C GLU A 82 -11.88 -9.79 7.63
N VAL A 83 -11.84 -8.59 8.24
CA VAL A 83 -11.72 -7.32 7.50
C VAL A 83 -10.38 -7.25 6.77
N LEU A 84 -9.30 -7.67 7.43
CA LEU A 84 -7.98 -7.72 6.81
C LEU A 84 -7.95 -8.73 5.65
N ASP A 85 -8.51 -9.92 5.86
CA ASP A 85 -8.55 -10.97 4.83
C ASP A 85 -9.37 -10.53 3.62
N ALA A 86 -10.51 -9.87 3.85
CA ALA A 86 -11.32 -9.28 2.79
C ALA A 86 -10.56 -8.17 2.04
N ALA A 87 -9.82 -7.32 2.75
CA ALA A 87 -9.02 -6.27 2.13
C ALA A 87 -7.91 -6.84 1.24
N LEU A 88 -7.18 -7.85 1.72
CA LEU A 88 -6.16 -8.56 0.94
C LEU A 88 -6.76 -9.26 -0.29
N ALA A 89 -7.95 -9.82 -0.17
CA ALA A 89 -8.65 -10.47 -1.28
C ALA A 89 -9.22 -9.49 -2.32
N SER A 90 -9.50 -8.24 -1.92
CA SER A 90 -10.02 -7.20 -2.82
C SER A 90 -8.97 -6.52 -3.69
N VAL A 91 -7.68 -6.78 -3.44
CA VAL A 91 -6.59 -6.19 -4.22
C VAL A 91 -6.72 -6.57 -5.68
N ALA A 92 -6.85 -5.56 -6.54
CA ALA A 92 -7.05 -5.76 -7.97
C ALA A 92 -6.40 -4.63 -8.77
N PRO A 93 -5.97 -4.89 -10.02
CA PRO A 93 -5.56 -3.84 -10.93
C PRO A 93 -6.64 -2.77 -11.07
N ALA A 94 -6.26 -1.49 -11.05
CA ALA A 94 -7.20 -0.37 -11.14
C ALA A 94 -8.12 -0.43 -12.39
N HIS A 95 -7.67 -1.07 -13.47
CA HIS A 95 -8.46 -1.28 -14.68
C HIS A 95 -9.64 -2.28 -14.51
N GLN A 96 -9.69 -3.05 -13.42
CA GLN A 96 -10.79 -3.97 -13.11
C GLN A 96 -11.82 -3.37 -12.15
N LEU A 97 -11.50 -2.24 -11.51
CA LEU A 97 -12.40 -1.53 -10.60
C LEU A 97 -13.46 -0.66 -11.34
N HIS A 98 -13.45 -0.69 -12.68
CA HIS A 98 -14.33 0.12 -13.54
C HIS A 98 -15.08 -0.72 -14.58
N ARG A 99 -15.68 -1.83 -14.14
CA ARG A 99 -16.80 -2.42 -14.88
C ARG A 99 -18.09 -2.14 -14.10
N PRO A 100 -18.87 -1.10 -14.44
CA PRO A 100 -20.25 -1.06 -13.98
C PRO A 100 -20.92 -2.37 -14.42
N ALA A 101 -21.57 -3.05 -13.48
CA ALA A 101 -22.55 -4.06 -13.83
C ALA A 101 -23.58 -3.41 -14.76
N ALA A 102 -23.96 -4.16 -15.79
CA ALA A 102 -24.69 -3.74 -17.00
C ALA A 102 -25.83 -2.75 -16.79
#